data_AF-A0A5C9EC46-F1
#
_entry.id   AF-A0A5C9EC46-F1
#
_cell.length_a   1.000
_cell.length_b   1.000
_cell.length_c   1.000
_cell.angle_alpha   90.00
_cell.angle_beta   90.00
_cell.angle_gamma   90.00
#
_symmetry.space_group_name_H-M   'P 1'
#
loop_
_entity.id
_entity.type
_entity.pdbx_description
1 polymer ?
#
loop_
_entity_poly.entity_id
_entity_poly.type
_entity_poly.pdbx_seq_one_letter_code
_entity_poly.pdbx_strand_id
1 'polypeptide(L)'
;MAKSDIKKLASLLILLGGLLGLLWGILAILSPVTPIFVDPTSVLNLGLGIIGGVILIVLSLIVLASSGAVSIPALKFANNWIIMLILGVLIYIFGGGLPGILIILGAILMLLA
;
A
#
# COMPACT_ATOMS: atom_id res chain seq x y z
N MET A 1 -23.05 10.27 5.60
CA MET A 1 -22.71 9.71 4.27
C MET A 1 -23.50 8.43 4.08
N ALA A 2 -24.01 8.17 2.87
CA ALA A 2 -24.63 6.87 2.61
C ALA A 2 -23.54 5.78 2.65
N LYS A 3 -23.88 4.57 3.10
CA LYS A 3 -22.95 3.42 3.13
C LYS A 3 -22.24 3.19 1.78
N SER A 4 -22.94 3.47 0.68
CA SER A 4 -22.40 3.42 -0.68
C SER A 4 -21.23 4.38 -0.92
N ASP A 5 -21.30 5.61 -0.38
CA ASP A 5 -20.23 6.61 -0.55
C ASP A 5 -18.99 6.23 0.25
N ILE A 6 -19.17 5.64 1.43
CA ILE A 6 -18.07 5.15 2.28
C ILE A 6 -17.33 4.02 1.58
N LYS A 7 -18.03 3.08 0.92
CA LYS A 7 -17.38 2.01 0.13
C LYS A 7 -16.56 2.56 -1.04
N LYS A 8 -17.08 3.57 -1.74
CA LYS A 8 -16.36 4.22 -2.84
C LYS A 8 -15.10 4.94 -2.35
N LEU A 9 -15.22 5.69 -1.26
CA LEU A 9 -14.08 6.38 -0.65
C LEU A 9 -13.01 5.39 -0.16
N ALA A 10 -13.44 4.31 0.49
CA ALA A 10 -12.55 3.24 0.93
C ALA A 10 -11.78 2.63 -0.24
N SER A 11 -12.49 2.27 -1.32
CA SER A 11 -11.87 1.72 -2.53
C SER A 11 -10.90 2.71 -3.19
N LEU A 12 -11.23 4.00 -3.19
CA LEU A 12 -10.38 5.05 -3.76
C LEU A 12 -9.08 5.23 -2.95
N LEU A 13 -9.17 5.23 -1.63
CA LEU A 13 -8.01 5.32 -0.74
C LEU A 13 -7.07 4.13 -0.90
N ILE A 14 -7.61 2.91 -0.97
CA ILE A 14 -6.83 1.69 -1.19
C ILE A 14 -6.14 1.75 -2.57
N LEU A 15 -6.86 2.17 -3.61
CA LEU A 15 -6.32 2.30 -4.96
C LEU A 15 -5.16 3.31 -4.99
N LEU A 16 -5.36 4.50 -4.42
CA LEU A 16 -4.35 5.54 -4.36
C LEU A 16 -3.14 5.07 -3.55
N GLY A 17 -3.37 4.41 -2.41
CA GLY A 17 -2.29 3.86 -1.60
C GLY A 17 -1.50 2.77 -2.35
N GLY A 18 -2.16 1.89 -3.09
CA GLY A 18 -1.48 0.88 -3.92
C GLY A 18 -0.67 1.49 -5.07
N LEU A 19 -1.21 2.50 -5.76
CA LEU A 19 -0.49 3.21 -6.83
C LEU A 19 0.72 3.99 -6.31
N LEU A 20 0.54 4.72 -5.21
CA LEU A 20 1.62 5.47 -4.58
C LEU A 20 2.69 4.53 -4.02
N GLY A 21 2.29 3.40 -3.44
CA GLY A 21 3.21 2.38 -2.96
C GLY A 21 4.05 1.80 -4.10
N LEU A 22 3.45 1.51 -5.26
CA LEU A 22 4.19 1.08 -6.45
C LEU A 22 5.22 2.12 -6.88
N LEU A 23 4.83 3.39 -7.00
CA LEU A 23 5.72 4.48 -7.37
C LEU A 23 6.87 4.63 -6.36
N TRP A 24 6.57 4.57 -5.07
CA TRP A 24 7.56 4.67 -4.00
C TRP A 24 8.55 3.51 -4.02
N GLY A 25 8.06 2.28 -4.22
CA GLY A 25 8.92 1.11 -4.35
C GLY A 25 9.85 1.19 -5.58
N ILE A 26 9.36 1.68 -6.71
CA ILE A 26 10.17 1.90 -7.92
C ILE A 26 11.24 2.98 -7.66
N LEU A 27 10.86 4.11 -7.05
CA LEU A 27 11.78 5.19 -6.72
C LEU A 27 12.86 4.74 -5.72
N ALA A 28 12.52 3.90 -4.75
CA ALA A 28 13.47 3.34 -3.79
C ALA A 28 14.52 2.45 -4.47
N ILE A 29 14.17 1.76 -5.56
CA ILE A 29 15.11 0.96 -6.36
C ILE A 29 15.97 1.86 -7.25
N LEU A 30 15.37 2.86 -7.92
CA LEU A 30 16.06 3.72 -8.89
C LEU A 30 16.94 4.79 -8.23
N SER A 31 16.61 5.22 -7.02
CA SER A 31 17.33 6.25 -6.28
C SER A 31 17.49 5.88 -4.80
N PRO A 32 18.40 4.94 -4.49
CA PRO A 32 18.64 4.48 -3.12
C PRO A 32 19.24 5.55 -2.18
N VAL A 33 19.58 6.74 -2.69
CA VAL A 33 20.36 7.77 -1.98
C VAL A 33 19.55 9.04 -1.67
N THR A 34 18.29 9.17 -2.09
CA THR A 34 17.52 10.40 -1.85
C THR A 34 16.83 10.39 -0.47
N PRO A 35 17.25 11.24 0.50
CA PRO A 35 16.72 11.25 1.87
C PRO A 35 15.36 11.96 1.99
N ILE A 36 14.81 12.48 0.89
CA ILE A 36 13.65 13.39 0.91
C ILE A 36 12.33 12.64 1.16
N PHE A 37 12.29 11.32 0.93
CA PHE A 37 11.06 10.52 0.99
C PHE A 37 11.17 9.27 1.87
N VAL A 38 12.30 9.07 2.55
CA VAL A 38 12.51 7.91 3.41
C VAL A 38 12.05 8.28 4.81
N ASP A 39 10.96 7.67 5.27
CA ASP A 39 10.53 7.83 6.65
C ASP A 39 11.66 7.39 7.59
N PRO A 40 12.17 8.27 8.47
CA PRO A 40 13.25 7.94 9.40
C PRO A 40 12.92 6.78 10.33
N THR A 41 11.63 6.43 10.48
CA THR A 41 11.16 5.30 11.29
C THR A 41 11.09 3.97 10.52
N SER A 42 11.31 3.97 9.20
CA SER A 42 11.21 2.74 8.41
C SER A 42 12.40 1.81 8.66
N VAL A 43 12.10 0.51 8.77
CA VAL A 43 13.10 -0.56 8.96
C VAL A 43 14.08 -0.63 7.77
N LEU A 44 13.75 0.02 6.65
CA LEU A 44 14.54 0.08 5.43
C LEU A 44 15.72 1.05 5.45
N ASN A 45 15.80 1.95 6.44
CA ASN A 45 16.98 2.81 6.62
C ASN A 45 18.26 2.03 7.00
N LEU A 46 18.15 0.73 7.31
CA LEU A 46 19.28 -0.15 7.67
C LEU A 46 20.07 -0.72 6.46
N GLY A 47 20.03 -0.07 5.29
CA GLY A 47 20.82 -0.49 4.12
C GLY A 47 20.15 -1.50 3.20
N LEU A 48 18.82 -1.67 3.31
CA LEU A 48 18.02 -2.58 2.48
C LEU A 48 17.30 -1.88 1.33
N GLY A 49 17.70 -0.68 0.90
CA GLY A 49 16.93 0.18 -0.03
C GLY A 49 16.35 -0.54 -1.27
N ILE A 50 17.15 -1.38 -1.93
CA ILE A 50 16.70 -2.16 -3.11
C ILE A 50 15.74 -3.28 -2.70
N ILE A 51 16.09 -4.06 -1.67
CA ILE A 51 15.28 -5.21 -1.19
C ILE A 51 13.93 -4.69 -0.66
N GLY A 52 13.96 -3.58 0.06
CA GLY A 52 12.78 -2.88 0.56
C GLY A 52 11.89 -2.36 -0.56
N GLY A 53 12.46 -1.70 -1.56
CA GLY A 53 11.73 -1.24 -2.73
C GLY A 53 11.03 -2.39 -3.45
N VAL A 54 11.72 -3.53 -3.63
CA VAL A 54 11.12 -4.74 -4.22
C VAL A 54 9.96 -5.27 -3.38
N ILE A 55 10.10 -5.35 -2.06
CA ILE A 55 9.03 -5.77 -1.15
C ILE A 55 7.83 -4.82 -1.26
N LEU A 56 8.08 -3.52 -1.27
CA LEU A 56 7.05 -2.47 -1.37
C LEU A 56 6.27 -2.57 -2.69
N ILE A 57 6.97 -2.83 -3.81
CA ILE A 57 6.35 -3.10 -5.11
C ILE A 57 5.45 -4.32 -5.03
N VAL A 58 5.95 -5.43 -4.48
CA VAL A 58 5.18 -6.68 -4.38
C VAL A 58 3.94 -6.48 -3.53
N LEU A 59 4.06 -5.87 -2.35
CA LEU A 59 2.92 -5.58 -1.47
C LEU A 59 1.90 -4.66 -2.15
N SER A 60 2.37 -3.64 -2.86
CA SER A 60 1.50 -2.70 -3.58
C SER A 60 0.75 -3.37 -4.73
N LEU A 61 1.40 -4.28 -5.45
CA LEU A 61 0.76 -5.11 -6.48
C LEU A 61 -0.30 -6.04 -5.87
N ILE A 62 -0.02 -6.63 -4.70
CA ILE A 62 -1.00 -7.44 -3.97
C ILE A 62 -2.22 -6.59 -3.57
N VAL A 63 -2.01 -5.36 -3.09
CA VAL A 63 -3.10 -4.44 -2.75
C VAL A 63 -3.93 -4.07 -3.98
N LEU A 64 -3.29 -3.75 -5.10
CA LEU A 64 -3.98 -3.42 -6.34
C LEU A 64 -4.76 -4.62 -6.89
N ALA A 65 -4.20 -5.83 -6.82
CA ALA A 65 -4.91 -7.06 -7.19
C ALA A 65 -6.10 -7.35 -6.26
N SER A 66 -5.92 -7.18 -4.95
CA SER A 66 -6.94 -7.43 -3.93
C SER A 66 -8.07 -6.39 -3.94
N SER A 67 -7.77 -5.16 -4.37
CA SER A 67 -8.76 -4.09 -4.52
C SER A 67 -9.70 -4.30 -5.72
N GLY A 68 -9.35 -5.21 -6.63
CA GLY A 68 -10.07 -5.44 -7.88
C GLY A 68 -9.82 -4.39 -8.97
N ALA A 69 -8.96 -3.39 -8.71
CA ALA A 69 -8.58 -2.38 -9.68
C ALA A 69 -7.67 -2.93 -10.80
N VAL A 70 -6.87 -3.95 -10.47
CA VAL A 70 -6.00 -4.64 -11.43
C VAL A 70 -6.27 -6.14 -11.38
N SER A 71 -6.64 -6.74 -12.50
CA SER A 71 -6.91 -8.19 -12.55
C SER A 71 -5.62 -8.97 -12.77
N ILE A 72 -4.97 -9.38 -11.67
CA ILE A 72 -3.82 -10.30 -11.71
C ILE A 72 -4.29 -11.70 -11.28
N PRO A 73 -4.38 -12.69 -12.19
CA PRO A 73 -4.92 -14.02 -11.89
C PRO A 73 -4.24 -14.73 -10.73
N ALA A 74 -2.93 -14.51 -10.55
CA ALA A 74 -2.11 -15.13 -9.51
C ALA A 74 -2.26 -14.50 -8.11
N LEU A 75 -2.89 -13.32 -7.99
CA LEU A 75 -2.94 -12.53 -6.76
C LEU A 75 -4.38 -12.16 -6.34
N LYS A 76 -5.37 -12.94 -6.79
CA LYS A 76 -6.78 -12.75 -6.40
C LYS A 76 -7.00 -13.19 -4.95
N PHE A 77 -6.78 -12.29 -4.01
CA PHE A 77 -7.26 -12.45 -2.64
C PHE A 77 -8.69 -11.93 -2.52
N ALA A 78 -9.47 -12.49 -1.58
CA ALA A 78 -10.76 -11.92 -1.25
C ALA A 78 -10.57 -10.48 -0.77
N ASN A 79 -11.36 -9.54 -1.29
CA ASN A 79 -11.33 -8.14 -0.88
C ASN A 79 -11.92 -8.00 0.54
N ASN A 80 -11.11 -8.39 1.53
CA ASN A 80 -11.44 -8.40 2.94
C ASN A 80 -10.70 -7.24 3.62
N TRP A 81 -11.43 -6.47 4.43
CA TRP A 81 -10.89 -5.36 5.21
C TRP A 81 -9.69 -5.79 6.07
N ILE A 82 -9.68 -7.01 6.61
CA ILE A 82 -8.57 -7.54 7.41
C ILE A 82 -7.30 -7.66 6.56
N ILE A 83 -7.42 -8.19 5.34
CA ILE A 83 -6.29 -8.39 4.44
C ILE A 83 -5.73 -7.03 4.03
N MET A 84 -6.60 -6.08 3.68
CA MET A 84 -6.20 -4.71 3.35
C MET A 84 -5.49 -4.01 4.52
N LEU A 85 -5.96 -4.23 5.75
CA LEU A 85 -5.36 -3.63 6.94
C LEU A 85 -3.97 -4.21 7.20
N ILE A 86 -3.81 -5.54 7.11
CA ILE A 86 -2.50 -6.19 7.23
C ILE A 86 -1.56 -5.69 6.14
N LEU A 87 -2.00 -5.62 4.88
CA LEU A 87 -1.19 -5.13 3.77
C LEU A 87 -0.78 -3.66 3.97
N GLY A 88 -1.70 -2.81 4.42
CA GLY A 88 -1.41 -1.40 4.71
C GLY A 88 -0.38 -1.24 5.83
N VAL A 89 -0.47 -2.04 6.89
CA VAL A 89 0.52 -2.06 7.98
C VAL A 89 1.88 -2.55 7.48
N LEU A 90 1.91 -3.62 6.68
CA LEU A 90 3.16 -4.09 6.08
C LEU A 90 3.80 -3.01 5.21
N ILE A 91 3.03 -2.39 4.30
CA ILE A 91 3.53 -1.31 3.45
C ILE A 91 4.07 -0.15 4.30
N TYR A 92 3.37 0.23 5.37
CA TYR A 92 3.84 1.29 6.27
C TYR A 92 5.20 0.95 6.92
N ILE A 93 5.34 -0.25 7.48
CA ILE A 93 6.58 -0.70 8.16
C ILE A 93 7.75 -0.84 7.16
N PHE A 94 7.45 -1.29 5.94
CA PHE A 94 8.40 -1.37 4.84
C PHE A 94 8.61 -0.02 4.13
N GLY A 95 8.43 1.12 4.81
CA GLY A 95 8.82 2.43 4.28
C GLY A 95 7.84 3.06 3.30
N GLY A 96 6.65 2.50 3.16
CA GLY A 96 5.57 3.04 2.35
C GLY A 96 4.75 4.13 3.04
N GLY A 97 5.18 4.67 4.18
CA GLY A 97 4.62 5.86 4.86
C GLY A 97 3.19 6.26 4.47
N LEU A 98 3.08 7.28 3.60
CA LEU A 98 1.80 7.78 3.09
C LEU A 98 0.97 6.69 2.35
N PRO A 99 1.51 5.96 1.35
CA PRO A 99 0.85 4.80 0.76
C PRO A 99 0.22 3.83 1.79
N GLY A 100 0.97 3.44 2.82
CA GLY A 100 0.50 2.52 3.86
C GLY A 100 -0.65 3.10 4.67
N ILE A 101 -0.55 4.36 5.08
CA ILE A 101 -1.61 5.08 5.82
C ILE A 101 -2.91 5.13 5.01
N LEU A 102 -2.82 5.43 3.70
CA LEU A 102 -4.00 5.49 2.83
C LEU A 102 -4.71 4.14 2.76
N ILE A 103 -3.97 3.04 2.69
CA ILE A 103 -4.52 1.68 2.65
C ILE A 103 -5.16 1.34 4.00
N ILE A 104 -4.53 1.68 5.12
CA ILE A 104 -5.07 1.47 6.47
C ILE A 104 -6.39 2.22 6.65
N LEU A 105 -6.43 3.50 6.27
CA LEU A 105 -7.65 4.31 6.33
C LEU A 105 -8.75 3.73 5.43
N GLY A 106 -8.40 3.32 4.22
CA GLY A 106 -9.33 2.65 3.32
C GLY A 106 -9.88 1.34 3.89
N ALA A 107 -9.03 0.52 4.54
CA ALA A 107 -9.45 -0.71 5.19
C ALA A 107 -10.40 -0.46 6.38
N ILE A 108 -10.11 0.54 7.20
CA ILE A 108 -10.99 0.96 8.31
C ILE A 108 -12.34 1.45 7.77
N LEU A 109 -12.34 2.20 6.67
CA LEU A 109 -13.57 2.64 6.03
C LEU A 109 -14.37 1.47 5.43
N MET A 110 -13.71 0.43 4.87
CA MET A 110 -14.41 -0.78 4.44
C MET A 110 -15.10 -1.51 5.60
N LEU A 111 -14.48 -1.53 6.80
CA LEU A 111 -15.08 -2.11 8.00
C LEU A 111 -16.37 -1.37 8.42
N LEU A 112 -16.41 -0.05 8.23
CA LEU A 112 -17.54 0.81 8.62
C LEU A 112 -18.68 0.87 7.59
N ALA A 113 -18.51 0.27 6.41
CA ALA A 113 -19.37 0.49 5.24
C ALA A 113 -20.40 -0.62 4.95
#